data_AF-A0A521YTI4-F1
#
_entry.id   AF-A0A521YTI4-F1
#
_cell.length_a   1.000
_cell.length_b   1.000
_cell.length_c   1.000
_cell.angle_alpha   90.00
_cell.angle_beta   90.00
_cell.angle_gamma   90.00
#
_symmetry.space_group_name_H-M   'P 1'
#
loop_
_entity.id
_entity.type
_entity.pdbx_description
1 polymer ?
#
loop_
_entity_poly.entity_id
_entity_poly.type
_entity_poly.pdbx_seq_one_letter_code
_entity_poly.pdbx_strand_id
1 'polypeptide(L)'
;MSKPLDARDGGGFGSVASFPLRVEGEVIGTFTLIAAEEDAFDNAELELLEEMAADLAFGIQTLRSELRRVAAEEAAQRATTHDAITNLPGRALLMRNLEQAMHGAGRDGGVSADLPGPARQSRLCRGRCRRARSGLEAQVHHGAGFLPCAPFRR
;
A
#
# COMPACT_ATOMS: atom_id res chain seq x y z
N MET A 1 -3.30 23.25 -48.49
CA MET A 1 -2.24 24.11 -47.94
C MET A 1 -1.65 23.45 -46.70
N SER A 2 -1.13 22.26 -46.89
CA SER A 2 -0.26 21.52 -45.97
C SER A 2 1.15 22.04 -46.21
N LYS A 3 1.76 22.72 -45.23
CA LYS A 3 3.20 22.98 -45.28
C LYS A 3 3.96 21.73 -44.84
N PRO A 4 5.14 21.47 -45.43
CA PRO A 4 5.78 20.17 -45.42
C PRO A 4 6.56 19.95 -44.11
N LEU A 5 6.70 18.68 -43.77
CA LEU A 5 7.61 18.18 -42.74
C LEU A 5 9.01 18.12 -43.34
N ASP A 6 9.79 19.17 -43.11
CA ASP A 6 11.18 19.27 -43.55
C ASP A 6 12.07 18.60 -42.50
N ALA A 7 12.82 17.60 -42.96
CA ALA A 7 13.78 16.83 -42.20
C ALA A 7 14.86 17.68 -41.52
N ARG A 8 15.11 17.42 -40.23
CA ARG A 8 16.40 17.67 -39.59
C ARG A 8 16.88 16.39 -38.89
N ASP A 9 17.66 15.60 -39.63
CA ASP A 9 18.57 14.60 -39.06
C ASP A 9 19.70 15.33 -38.32
N GLY A 10 19.47 15.55 -37.03
CA GLY A 10 20.37 16.21 -36.10
C GLY A 10 19.60 16.63 -34.87
N GLY A 11 19.38 15.69 -33.94
CA GLY A 11 18.51 15.83 -32.76
C GLY A 11 18.99 16.90 -31.77
N GLY A 12 18.83 18.16 -32.14
CA GLY A 12 19.02 19.31 -31.28
C GLY A 12 17.73 19.64 -30.54
N PHE A 13 17.86 20.08 -29.30
CA PHE A 13 16.78 20.71 -28.56
C PHE A 13 16.55 22.10 -29.13
N GLY A 14 15.34 22.40 -29.61
CA GLY A 14 14.97 23.71 -30.16
C GLY A 14 14.71 24.74 -29.05
N SER A 15 14.23 24.30 -27.89
CA SER A 15 14.07 25.14 -26.70
C SER A 15 14.00 24.31 -25.42
N VAL A 16 14.33 24.94 -24.29
CA VAL A 16 14.30 24.33 -22.94
C VAL A 16 13.79 25.36 -21.94
N ALA A 17 12.78 24.99 -21.16
CA ALA A 17 12.26 25.77 -20.04
C ALA A 17 12.50 25.01 -18.73
N SER A 18 13.07 25.64 -17.72
CA SER A 18 13.40 25.00 -16.44
C SER A 18 12.98 25.86 -15.27
N PHE A 19 12.18 25.28 -14.39
CA PHE A 19 11.58 25.93 -13.24
C PHE A 19 12.08 25.27 -11.95
N PRO A 20 12.62 26.03 -10.99
CA PRO A 20 13.11 25.47 -9.74
C PRO A 20 11.94 25.04 -8.85
N LEU A 21 11.95 23.79 -8.39
CA LEU A 21 10.99 23.33 -7.39
C LEU A 21 11.46 23.82 -6.02
N ARG A 22 10.84 24.89 -5.52
CA ARG A 22 11.21 25.55 -4.26
C ARG A 22 10.28 25.19 -3.12
N VAL A 23 10.87 24.81 -1.99
CA VAL A 23 10.16 24.53 -0.74
C VAL A 23 10.86 25.29 0.37
N GLU A 24 10.14 26.16 1.08
CA GLU A 24 10.70 26.95 2.20
C GLU A 24 11.99 27.73 1.84
N GLY A 25 12.12 28.15 0.57
CA GLY A 25 13.30 28.85 0.07
C GLY A 25 14.44 27.94 -0.41
N GLU A 26 14.35 26.63 -0.20
CA GLU A 26 15.32 25.64 -0.69
C GLU A 26 14.87 25.03 -2.03
N VAL A 27 15.80 24.86 -2.97
CA VAL A 27 15.53 24.19 -4.26
C VAL A 27 15.68 22.68 -4.07
N ILE A 28 14.57 21.95 -4.15
CA ILE A 28 14.53 20.49 -3.98
C ILE A 28 14.64 19.72 -5.30
N GLY A 29 14.62 20.43 -6.44
CA GLY A 29 14.69 19.85 -7.78
C GLY A 29 14.35 20.86 -8.88
N THR A 30 14.16 20.34 -10.10
CA THR A 30 13.82 21.15 -11.28
C THR A 30 12.64 20.52 -12.02
N PHE A 31 11.70 21.33 -12.48
CA PHE A 31 10.72 20.95 -13.48
C PHE A 31 11.19 21.48 -14.83
N THR A 32 11.63 20.59 -15.72
CA THR A 32 12.26 20.97 -16.99
C THR A 32 11.48 20.38 -18.15
N LEU A 33 11.12 21.22 -19.11
CA LEU A 33 10.49 20.86 -20.37
C LEU A 33 11.47 21.14 -21.52
N ILE A 34 11.41 20.27 -22.53
CA ILE A 34 12.29 20.30 -23.68
C ILE A 34 11.41 20.18 -24.92
N ALA A 35 11.59 21.08 -25.88
CA ALA A 35 10.88 21.08 -27.15
C ALA A 35 11.85 21.07 -28.33
N ALA A 36 11.39 20.55 -29.47
CA ALA A 36 12.18 20.49 -30.70
C ALA A 36 12.08 21.80 -31.50
N GLU A 37 11.04 22.58 -31.24
CA GLU A 37 10.75 23.88 -31.82
C GLU A 37 11.54 24.99 -31.10
N GLU A 38 12.05 25.94 -31.88
CA GLU A 38 12.59 27.21 -31.36
C GLU A 38 11.44 28.07 -30.81
N ASP A 39 11.69 28.79 -29.71
CA ASP A 39 10.71 29.65 -29.03
C ASP A 39 9.36 28.96 -28.76
N ALA A 40 9.40 27.68 -28.36
CA ALA A 40 8.21 26.87 -28.15
C ALA A 40 7.34 27.27 -26.95
N PHE A 41 7.85 28.14 -26.08
CA PHE A 41 7.16 28.60 -24.87
C PHE A 41 7.00 30.11 -24.92
N ASP A 42 5.76 30.58 -24.99
CA ASP A 42 5.44 31.99 -24.86
C ASP A 42 5.39 32.43 -23.38
N ASN A 43 5.25 33.74 -23.12
CA ASN A 43 5.23 34.25 -21.75
C ASN A 43 4.05 33.71 -20.92
N ALA A 44 2.89 33.46 -21.54
CA ALA A 44 1.73 32.94 -20.82
C ALA A 44 1.94 31.46 -20.43
N GLU A 45 2.57 30.68 -21.31
CA GLU A 45 2.98 29.31 -21.02
C GLU A 45 4.05 29.27 -19.93
N LEU A 46 5.03 30.17 -19.96
CA LEU A 46 6.06 30.25 -18.91
C LEU A 46 5.46 30.59 -17.54
N GLU A 47 4.51 31.53 -17.47
CA GLU A 47 3.79 31.86 -16.23
C GLU A 47 3.01 30.65 -15.70
N LEU A 48 2.27 29.96 -16.58
CA LEU A 48 1.53 28.75 -16.21
C LEU A 48 2.47 27.65 -15.70
N LEU A 49 3.59 27.41 -16.37
CA LEU A 49 4.56 26.40 -15.98
C LEU A 49 5.26 26.74 -14.66
N GLU A 50 5.45 28.03 -14.36
CA GLU A 50 5.95 28.50 -13.06
C GLU A 50 4.94 28.21 -11.93
N GLU A 51 3.65 28.49 -12.15
CA GLU A 51 2.58 28.12 -11.20
C GLU A 51 2.54 26.60 -10.98
N MET A 52 2.60 25.82 -12.06
CA MET A 52 2.67 24.36 -11.97
C MET A 52 3.90 23.88 -11.20
N ALA A 53 5.06 24.51 -11.38
CA ALA A 53 6.27 24.18 -10.63
C ALA A 53 6.08 24.42 -9.12
N ALA A 54 5.38 25.50 -8.74
CA ALA A 54 5.05 25.78 -7.35
C ALA A 54 4.11 24.72 -6.77
N ASP A 55 3.06 24.34 -7.50
CA ASP A 55 2.12 23.28 -7.09
C ASP A 55 2.82 21.92 -6.94
N LEU A 56 3.72 21.58 -7.88
CA LEU A 56 4.52 20.36 -7.82
C LEU A 56 5.46 20.36 -6.61
N ALA A 57 6.13 21.48 -6.34
CA ALA A 57 7.02 21.61 -5.18
C ALA A 57 6.25 21.38 -3.87
N PHE A 58 5.06 22.00 -3.75
CA PHE A 58 4.18 21.83 -2.60
C PHE A 58 3.67 20.39 -2.45
N GLY A 59 3.22 19.77 -3.55
CA GLY A 59 2.77 18.38 -3.56
C GLY A 59 3.88 17.41 -3.13
N ILE A 60 5.10 17.58 -3.64
CA ILE A 60 6.26 16.78 -3.25
C ILE A 60 6.60 16.97 -1.77
N GLN A 61 6.60 18.20 -1.27
CA GLN A 61 6.82 18.48 0.15
C GLN A 61 5.80 17.74 1.03
N THR A 62 4.53 17.83 0.67
CA THR A 62 3.42 17.20 1.41
C THR A 62 3.61 15.69 1.48
N LEU A 63 3.85 15.03 0.34
CA LEU A 63 4.09 13.59 0.30
C LEU A 63 5.32 13.17 1.13
N ARG A 64 6.42 13.91 1.03
CA ARG A 64 7.63 13.64 1.83
C ARG A 64 7.39 13.85 3.32
N SER A 65 6.58 14.82 3.70
CA SER A 65 6.20 15.07 5.09
C SER A 65 5.40 13.90 5.65
N GLU A 66 4.39 13.43 4.91
CA GLU A 66 3.58 12.28 5.32
C GLU A 66 4.42 11.00 5.45
N LEU A 67 5.32 10.72 4.50
CA LEU A 67 6.23 9.57 4.60
C LEU A 67 7.13 9.64 5.84
N ARG A 68 7.66 10.83 6.16
CA ARG A 68 8.46 11.03 7.37
C ARG A 68 7.63 10.84 8.64
N ARG A 69 6.39 11.33 8.65
CA ARG A 69 5.46 11.16 9.78
C ARG A 69 5.14 9.69 10.02
N VAL A 70 4.77 8.95 8.99
CA VAL A 70 4.49 7.50 9.09
C VAL A 70 5.72 6.74 9.58
N ALA A 71 6.91 7.03 9.03
CA ALA A 71 8.14 6.38 9.47
C ALA A 71 8.48 6.69 10.95
N ALA A 72 8.23 7.91 11.41
CA ALA A 72 8.42 8.31 12.81
C ALA A 72 7.43 7.62 13.74
N GLU A 73 6.15 7.52 13.34
CA GLU A 73 5.11 6.79 14.08
C GLU A 73 5.46 5.30 14.18
N GLU A 74 5.91 4.67 13.10
CA GLU A 74 6.37 3.28 13.12
C GLU A 74 7.58 3.09 14.03
N ALA A 75 8.57 3.99 13.99
CA ALA A 75 9.74 3.92 14.84
C ALA A 75 9.37 4.08 16.32
N ALA A 76 8.47 5.00 16.65
CA ALA A 76 7.95 5.17 18.00
C ALA A 76 7.16 3.94 18.47
N GLN A 77 6.34 3.35 17.60
CA GLN A 77 5.59 2.13 17.93
C GLN A 77 6.54 0.93 18.14
N ARG A 78 7.60 0.80 17.32
CA ARG A 78 8.62 -0.24 17.53
C ARG A 78 9.35 -0.04 18.85
N ALA A 79 9.73 1.18 19.20
CA ALA A 79 10.43 1.47 20.46
C ALA A 79 9.59 1.15 21.72
N THR A 80 8.27 1.22 21.65
CA THR A 80 7.39 0.83 22.79
C THR A 80 7.11 -0.67 22.84
N THR A 81 7.15 -1.35 21.69
CA THR A 81 6.75 -2.76 21.57
C THR A 81 7.93 -3.73 21.54
N HIS A 82 9.12 -3.29 21.15
CA HIS A 82 10.32 -4.09 21.00
C HIS A 82 11.45 -3.55 21.89
N ASP A 83 12.27 -4.46 22.42
CA ASP A 83 13.46 -4.12 23.18
C ASP A 83 14.55 -3.57 22.24
N ALA A 84 15.10 -2.40 22.58
CA ALA A 84 16.00 -1.64 21.72
C ALA A 84 17.37 -2.30 21.46
N ILE A 85 17.77 -3.29 22.26
CA ILE A 85 19.07 -3.96 22.13
C ILE A 85 18.92 -5.29 21.39
N THR A 86 17.77 -5.95 21.51
CA THR A 86 17.56 -7.31 20.99
C THR A 86 16.61 -7.41 19.80
N ASN A 87 15.87 -6.34 19.47
CA ASN A 87 14.80 -6.33 18.47
C ASN A 87 13.73 -7.43 18.70
N LEU A 88 13.65 -7.93 19.93
CA LEU A 88 12.63 -8.88 20.34
C LEU A 88 11.39 -8.13 20.86
N PRO A 89 10.18 -8.72 20.76
CA PRO A 89 9.01 -8.20 21.45
C PRO A 89 9.33 -7.93 22.91
N GLY A 90 9.21 -6.68 23.33
CA GLY A 90 9.41 -6.27 24.70
C GLY A 90 8.39 -6.95 25.62
N ARG A 91 8.72 -7.00 26.92
CA ARG A 91 7.90 -7.67 27.94
C ARG A 91 6.43 -7.23 27.90
N ALA A 92 6.15 -5.96 27.63
CA ALA A 92 4.78 -5.45 27.56
C ALA A 92 3.95 -6.13 26.46
N LEU A 93 4.52 -6.35 25.27
CA LEU A 93 3.84 -7.02 24.16
C LEU A 93 3.69 -8.53 24.43
N LEU A 94 4.71 -9.16 25.01
CA LEU A 94 4.66 -10.56 25.42
C LEU A 94 3.54 -10.81 26.44
N MET A 95 3.44 -9.99 27.49
CA MET A 95 2.43 -10.16 28.54
C MET A 95 1.02 -9.94 27.98
N ARG A 96 0.81 -8.95 27.10
CA ARG A 96 -0.46 -8.74 26.40
C ARG A 96 -0.87 -9.96 25.57
N ASN A 97 0.06 -10.56 24.83
CA ASN A 97 -0.21 -11.76 24.02
C ASN A 97 -0.50 -12.98 24.91
N LEU A 98 0.23 -13.14 26.02
CA LEU A 98 -0.02 -14.19 27.01
C LEU A 98 -1.41 -14.08 27.62
N GLU A 99 -1.82 -12.89 28.04
CA GLU A 99 -3.16 -12.65 28.59
C GLU A 99 -4.26 -12.99 27.59
N GLN A 100 -4.11 -12.58 26.32
CA GLN A 100 -5.07 -12.91 25.25
C GLN A 100 -5.14 -14.42 24.99
N ALA A 101 -4.00 -15.10 24.95
CA ALA A 101 -3.93 -16.56 24.76
C ALA A 101 -4.58 -17.32 25.93
N MET A 102 -4.35 -16.87 27.17
CA MET A 102 -4.97 -17.44 28.37
C MET A 102 -6.49 -17.27 28.38
N HIS A 103 -7.01 -16.12 27.92
CA HIS A 103 -8.46 -15.90 27.80
C HIS A 103 -9.09 -16.72 26.66
N GLY A 104 -8.36 -16.96 25.57
CA GLY A 104 -8.80 -17.84 24.47
C GLY A 104 -8.85 -19.32 24.86
N ALA A 105 -7.87 -19.79 25.63
CA ALA A 105 -7.77 -21.19 26.07
C ALA A 105 -8.82 -21.58 27.13
N GLY A 106 -9.42 -20.61 27.82
CA GLY A 106 -10.46 -20.86 28.83
C GLY A 106 -11.82 -21.31 28.28
N ARG A 107 -12.03 -21.29 26.95
CA ARG A 107 -13.31 -21.71 26.33
C ARG A 107 -13.27 -23.11 25.72
N ASP A 108 -12.09 -23.66 25.47
CA ASP A 108 -11.89 -25.02 24.95
C ASP A 108 -10.95 -25.79 25.89
N GLY A 109 -11.52 -26.39 26.94
CA GLY A 109 -10.82 -27.25 27.89
C GLY A 109 -10.36 -28.60 27.30
N GLY A 110 -9.73 -28.59 26.13
CA GLY A 110 -9.15 -29.75 25.48
C GLY A 110 -7.73 -29.44 25.02
N VAL A 111 -6.73 -29.88 25.80
CA VAL A 111 -5.33 -29.92 25.36
C VAL A 111 -5.22 -30.86 24.16
N SER A 112 -5.15 -30.32 22.94
CA SER A 112 -4.56 -31.01 21.81
C SER A 112 -3.08 -30.63 21.75
N ALA A 113 -2.23 -31.51 22.26
CA ALA A 113 -0.80 -31.43 22.04
C ALA A 113 -0.51 -31.71 20.55
N ASP A 114 -0.45 -30.66 19.73
CA ASP A 114 0.16 -30.74 18.40
C ASP A 114 1.64 -30.33 18.52
N LEU A 115 2.52 -31.32 18.38
CA LEU A 115 3.97 -31.13 18.22
C LEU A 115 4.27 -30.55 16.83
N PRO A 116 5.23 -29.62 16.68
CA PRO A 116 5.58 -29.08 15.37
C PRO A 116 6.49 -30.08 14.63
N GLY A 117 5.90 -30.89 13.75
CA GLY A 117 6.60 -31.68 12.74
C GLY A 117 6.29 -31.15 11.33
N PRO A 118 7.24 -31.18 10.38
CA PRO A 118 7.00 -30.65 9.04
C PRO A 118 6.29 -31.71 8.19
N ALA A 119 4.99 -31.57 7.96
CA ALA A 119 4.27 -32.42 7.00
C ALA A 119 3.12 -31.68 6.32
N ARG A 120 3.39 -31.35 5.05
CA ARG A 120 2.55 -31.53 3.85
C ARG A 120 1.05 -31.23 3.95
N GLN A 121 0.66 -30.37 3.01
CA GLN A 121 -0.68 -30.10 2.50
C GLN A 121 -1.64 -31.31 2.53
N SER A 122 -2.90 -30.96 2.76
CA SER A 122 -4.09 -31.80 2.84
C SER A 122 -4.34 -32.44 4.21
N ARG A 123 -5.31 -31.92 4.96
CA ARG A 123 -6.66 -32.50 4.98
C ARG A 123 -7.54 -31.90 6.07
N LEU A 124 -8.76 -31.64 5.63
CA LEU A 124 -10.03 -31.79 6.34
C LEU A 124 -10.31 -30.82 7.49
N CYS A 125 -11.23 -29.90 7.17
CA CYS A 125 -12.27 -29.40 8.07
C CYS A 125 -12.66 -30.43 9.14
N ARG A 126 -12.25 -30.15 10.38
CA ARG A 126 -12.91 -30.63 11.61
C ARG A 126 -13.62 -29.38 12.16
N GLY A 127 -14.93 -29.23 12.35
CA GLY A 127 -16.15 -30.02 12.16
C GLY A 127 -17.31 -29.04 12.47
N ARG A 128 -18.43 -29.03 11.75
CA ARG A 128 -19.59 -29.92 11.95
C ARG A 128 -20.40 -29.93 10.64
N CYS A 129 -20.34 -31.03 9.89
CA CYS A 129 -21.27 -31.27 8.80
C CYS A 129 -22.09 -32.52 9.18
N ARG A 130 -23.27 -32.31 9.77
CA ARG A 130 -24.23 -33.40 9.99
C ARG A 130 -24.81 -33.77 8.62
N ARG A 131 -24.47 -34.96 8.16
CA ARG A 131 -25.00 -35.55 6.93
C ARG A 131 -26.48 -35.91 7.14
N ALA A 132 -27.41 -35.10 6.65
CA ALA A 132 -28.80 -35.51 6.47
C ALA A 132 -28.89 -36.38 5.20
N ARG A 133 -29.40 -37.60 5.33
CA ARG A 133 -29.78 -38.45 4.19
C ARG A 133 -31.04 -37.85 3.56
N SER A 134 -31.20 -38.10 2.27
CA SER A 134 -32.30 -37.70 1.38
C SER A 134 -32.47 -36.21 1.13
N GLY A 135 -31.89 -35.79 0.00
CA GLY A 135 -32.61 -35.02 -1.02
C GLY A 135 -32.90 -33.57 -0.69
N LEU A 136 -32.12 -32.70 -1.35
CA LEU A 136 -32.28 -31.24 -1.47
C LEU A 136 -31.94 -30.40 -0.23
N GLU A 137 -30.92 -29.56 -0.45
CA GLU A 137 -30.54 -28.33 0.26
C GLU A 137 -29.90 -28.44 1.65
N ALA A 138 -28.55 -28.37 1.67
CA ALA A 138 -27.80 -28.01 2.87
C ALA A 138 -27.97 -26.51 3.13
N GLN A 139 -28.77 -26.17 4.13
CA GLN A 139 -29.01 -24.80 4.55
C GLN A 139 -28.07 -24.42 5.71
N VAL A 140 -27.21 -23.41 5.48
CA VAL A 140 -26.34 -22.76 6.48
C VAL A 140 -27.15 -21.77 7.33
N HIS A 141 -27.47 -22.11 8.57
CA HIS A 141 -28.08 -21.16 9.51
C HIS A 141 -27.06 -20.10 9.96
N HIS A 142 -27.21 -18.86 9.48
CA HIS A 142 -26.72 -17.65 10.14
C HIS A 142 -27.89 -16.98 10.88
N GLY A 143 -27.62 -16.35 12.01
CA GLY A 143 -28.59 -15.53 12.73
C GLY A 143 -29.13 -14.43 11.81
N ALA A 144 -30.35 -14.67 11.31
CA ALA A 144 -31.18 -13.82 10.45
C ALA A 144 -30.66 -13.56 9.01
N GLY A 145 -30.84 -14.54 8.11
CA GLY A 145 -30.98 -14.30 6.65
C GLY A 145 -30.11 -15.18 5.74
N PHE A 146 -30.74 -15.85 4.76
CA PHE A 146 -30.13 -16.83 3.82
C PHE A 146 -29.94 -16.25 2.41
N LEU A 147 -28.78 -16.45 1.78
CA LEU A 147 -28.59 -16.39 0.32
C LEU A 147 -27.64 -17.52 -0.13
N PRO A 148 -28.01 -18.32 -1.17
CA PRO A 148 -27.26 -19.52 -1.59
C PRO A 148 -26.08 -19.23 -2.54
N CYS A 149 -24.99 -20.00 -2.40
CA CYS A 149 -23.87 -20.02 -3.36
C CYS A 149 -24.20 -20.88 -4.59
N ALA A 150 -23.78 -20.41 -5.76
CA ALA A 150 -23.90 -21.09 -7.05
C ALA A 150 -23.05 -22.39 -7.12
N PRO A 151 -23.47 -23.39 -7.92
CA PRO A 151 -22.77 -24.67 -8.02
C PRO A 151 -21.55 -24.62 -8.94
N PHE A 152 -20.40 -25.06 -8.45
CA PHE A 152 -19.25 -25.39 -9.30
C PHE A 152 -19.41 -26.81 -9.83
N ARG A 153 -19.65 -26.98 -11.14
CA ARG A 153 -19.45 -28.27 -11.83
C ARG A 153 -18.01 -28.35 -12.33
N ARG A 154 -17.51 -29.57 -12.26
CA ARG A 154 -16.16 -30.03 -12.60
C ARG A 154 -15.73 -29.70 -14.02
#